data_AF-A0AAT9SW18-F1
#
_entry.id   AF-A0AAT9SW18-F1
#
_cell.length_a   1.000
_cell.length_b   1.000
_cell.length_c   1.000
_cell.angle_alpha   90.00
_cell.angle_beta   90.00
_cell.angle_gamma   90.00
#
_symmetry.space_group_name_H-M   'P 1'
#
loop_
_entity.id
_entity.type
_entity.pdbx_description
1 polymer ?
#
loop_
_entity_poly.entity_id
_entity_poly.type
_entity_poly.pdbx_seq_one_letter_code
_entity_poly.pdbx_strand_id
1 'polypeptide(L)'
;MSADVVAVTRGSSPLILSMPHPGTALPPEVGAALNERGRQVEDTDWHMRQLYGFADRFAPTVVEAQLSRFVIDLNRDPAGVSLYPGQATTELVPGTTFDGAPIWLMTPDAAEIERRKAAYFQPYHQALAAEIDRVKAEHGYCLLWDCHSIKSEISRLFEGTLPTLNLGTNSGESAAHSVEAAAVAAMAGHPFTQIVNGRFKGGWITRHYGRPHSRVHALQMEIALSAYLTEEAAPWTFDAPKAALLQTALSATIEAALGAAAALERSRS
;
A
#
# COMPACT_ATOMS: atom_id res chain seq x y z
N MET A 1 10.06 23.86 -8.69
CA MET A 1 10.75 22.93 -7.77
C MET A 1 10.21 21.55 -8.09
N SER A 2 11.06 20.54 -8.34
CA SER A 2 10.58 19.16 -8.45
C SER A 2 10.04 18.76 -7.09
N ALA A 3 8.83 18.23 -7.02
CA ALA A 3 8.36 17.59 -5.79
C ALA A 3 9.28 16.38 -5.51
N ASP A 4 9.67 16.19 -4.26
CA ASP A 4 10.35 14.96 -3.84
C ASP A 4 9.42 13.77 -4.10
N VAL A 5 9.92 12.68 -4.67
CA VAL A 5 9.11 11.52 -5.04
C VAL A 5 8.66 10.73 -3.81
N VAL A 6 9.54 10.65 -2.82
CA VAL A 6 9.42 9.82 -1.63
C VAL A 6 9.92 10.57 -0.41
N ALA A 7 9.18 10.47 0.69
CA ALA A 7 9.60 10.91 2.01
C ALA A 7 9.92 9.68 2.87
N VAL A 8 11.05 9.73 3.60
CA VAL A 8 11.45 8.65 4.51
C VAL A 8 11.56 9.22 5.92
N THR A 9 10.77 8.67 6.84
CA THR A 9 10.89 8.93 8.28
C THR A 9 11.44 7.68 8.95
N ARG A 10 12.70 7.72 9.42
CA ARG A 10 13.35 6.55 10.02
C ARG A 10 12.85 6.28 11.43
N GLY A 11 12.61 5.01 11.72
CA GLY A 11 12.35 4.48 13.05
C GLY A 11 13.44 3.51 13.52
N SER A 12 13.24 2.92 14.70
CA SER A 12 14.23 2.10 15.41
C SER A 12 13.73 0.68 15.69
N SER A 13 12.77 0.20 14.92
CA SER A 13 12.17 -1.12 15.07
C SER A 13 12.24 -1.92 13.76
N PRO A 14 11.98 -3.24 13.80
CA PRO A 14 11.96 -4.09 12.60
C PRO A 14 10.76 -3.82 11.67
N LEU A 15 9.91 -2.84 11.96
CA LEU A 15 8.72 -2.50 11.18
C LEU A 15 9.03 -1.42 10.14
N ILE A 16 8.63 -1.68 8.90
CA ILE A 16 8.52 -0.66 7.85
C ILE A 16 7.06 -0.51 7.44
N LEU A 17 6.56 0.72 7.42
CA LEU A 17 5.30 1.09 6.79
C LEU A 17 5.60 1.63 5.38
N SER A 18 5.22 0.87 4.36
CA SER A 18 5.27 1.29 2.95
C SER A 18 3.94 1.93 2.58
N MET A 19 3.95 3.19 2.16
CA MET A 19 2.74 3.92 1.73
C MET A 19 2.96 4.43 0.29
N PRO A 20 2.67 3.61 -0.73
CA PRO A 20 2.95 3.96 -2.12
C PRO A 20 1.91 4.90 -2.75
N HIS A 21 0.71 5.03 -2.16
CA HIS A 21 -0.43 5.70 -2.79
C HIS A 21 -1.09 6.89 -2.03
N PRO A 22 -0.57 7.45 -0.91
CA PRO A 22 -1.20 8.62 -0.28
C PRO A 22 -0.85 9.95 -0.94
N GLY A 23 0.17 9.96 -1.81
CA GLY A 23 0.62 11.16 -2.50
C GLY A 23 -0.46 11.75 -3.41
N THR A 24 -0.56 13.08 -3.45
CA THR A 24 -1.51 13.81 -4.32
C THR A 24 -0.81 14.76 -5.28
N ALA A 25 0.51 14.92 -5.15
CA ALA A 25 1.25 15.85 -5.99
C ALA A 25 1.26 15.37 -7.45
N LEU A 26 1.05 16.32 -8.36
CA LEU A 26 1.13 16.13 -9.80
C LEU A 26 2.28 16.99 -10.32
N PRO A 27 3.33 16.41 -10.91
CA PRO A 27 4.33 17.17 -11.66
C PRO A 27 3.64 18.05 -12.71
N PRO A 28 4.09 19.30 -12.96
CA PRO A 28 3.38 20.22 -13.86
C PRO A 28 3.08 19.64 -15.25
N GLU A 29 4.02 18.87 -15.81
CA GLU A 29 3.85 18.22 -17.11
C GLU A 29 2.75 17.15 -17.09
N VAL A 30 2.58 16.47 -15.95
CA VAL A 30 1.52 15.47 -15.76
C VAL A 30 0.18 16.15 -15.56
N GLY A 31 0.12 17.16 -14.68
CA GLY A 31 -1.11 17.91 -14.40
C GLY A 31 -1.70 18.58 -15.64
N ALA A 32 -0.85 19.07 -16.55
CA ALA A 32 -1.27 19.66 -17.82
C ALA A 32 -1.84 18.64 -18.82
N ALA A 33 -1.40 17.37 -18.75
CA ALA A 33 -1.85 16.30 -19.63
C ALA A 33 -3.10 15.56 -19.10
N LEU A 34 -3.42 15.69 -17.82
CA LEU A 34 -4.64 15.14 -17.21
C LEU A 34 -5.87 15.96 -17.56
N ASN A 35 -7.03 15.30 -17.65
CA ASN A 35 -8.32 15.96 -17.74
C ASN A 35 -8.81 16.45 -16.36
N GLU A 36 -9.99 17.05 -16.30
CA GLU A 36 -10.55 17.56 -15.04
C GLU A 36 -10.66 16.50 -13.94
N ARG A 37 -11.12 15.30 -14.28
CA ARG A 37 -11.25 14.18 -13.34
C ARG A 37 -9.89 13.65 -12.89
N GLY A 38 -8.95 13.50 -13.82
CA GLY A 38 -7.58 13.05 -13.51
C GLY A 38 -6.89 13.96 -12.49
N ARG A 39 -7.12 15.28 -12.58
CA ARG A 39 -6.59 16.24 -11.60
C ARG A 39 -7.19 16.12 -10.20
N GLN A 40 -8.31 15.41 -10.02
CA GLN A 40 -8.91 15.18 -8.71
C GLN A 40 -8.23 14.05 -7.92
N VAL A 41 -7.38 13.24 -8.58
CA VAL A 41 -6.61 12.15 -7.96
C VAL A 41 -7.46 11.23 -7.05
N GLU A 42 -8.69 10.92 -7.48
CA GLU A 42 -9.70 10.27 -6.62
C GLU A 42 -9.32 8.89 -6.09
N ASP A 43 -8.45 8.16 -6.80
CA ASP A 43 -7.98 6.82 -6.40
C ASP A 43 -6.77 6.87 -5.44
N THR A 44 -6.60 7.99 -4.74
CA THR A 44 -5.58 8.17 -3.69
C THR A 44 -5.98 7.39 -2.44
N ASP A 45 -4.97 6.87 -1.74
CA ASP A 45 -5.14 6.28 -0.43
C ASP A 45 -5.18 7.41 0.60
N TRP A 46 -6.37 7.94 0.86
CA TRP A 46 -6.53 9.19 1.61
C TRP A 46 -6.13 9.04 3.09
N HIS A 47 -5.49 10.07 3.66
CA HIS A 47 -5.18 10.17 5.09
C HIS A 47 -4.33 9.06 5.69
N MET A 48 -3.59 8.27 4.89
CA MET A 48 -2.84 7.11 5.41
C MET A 48 -1.89 7.45 6.56
N ARG A 49 -1.19 8.59 6.51
CA ARG A 49 -0.32 9.03 7.60
C ARG A 49 -1.10 9.30 8.90
N GLN A 50 -2.27 9.94 8.81
CA GLN A 50 -3.15 10.18 9.95
C GLN A 50 -3.78 8.88 10.47
N LEU A 51 -4.25 8.02 9.57
CA LEU A 51 -4.83 6.72 9.90
C LEU A 51 -3.81 5.83 10.63
N TYR A 52 -2.56 5.76 10.14
CA TYR A 52 -1.50 4.96 10.75
C TYR A 52 -0.76 5.68 11.89
N GLY A 53 -1.21 6.84 12.36
CA GLY A 53 -0.55 7.57 13.46
C GLY A 53 -0.44 6.76 14.77
N PHE A 54 -1.33 5.79 15.00
CA PHE A 54 -1.22 4.85 16.13
C PHE A 54 0.09 4.06 16.10
N ALA A 55 0.68 3.84 14.92
CA ALA A 55 1.84 2.99 14.72
C ALA A 55 3.13 3.62 15.24
N ASP A 56 3.14 4.91 15.57
CA ASP A 56 4.30 5.59 16.17
C ASP A 56 4.78 4.87 17.44
N ARG A 57 3.89 4.20 18.19
CA ARG A 57 4.25 3.37 19.36
C ARG A 57 5.19 2.20 19.03
N PHE A 58 5.22 1.76 17.76
CA PHE A 58 6.10 0.71 17.28
C PHE A 58 7.42 1.26 16.73
N ALA A 59 7.62 2.59 16.74
CA ALA A 59 8.78 3.27 16.14
C ALA A 59 9.14 2.76 14.72
N PRO A 60 8.18 2.68 13.77
CA PRO A 60 8.43 2.17 12.44
C PRO A 60 9.28 3.12 11.61
N THR A 61 9.97 2.58 10.61
CA THR A 61 10.38 3.39 9.46
C THR A 61 9.19 3.55 8.52
N VAL A 62 8.92 4.77 8.05
CA VAL A 62 7.84 5.07 7.11
C VAL A 62 8.44 5.52 5.78
N VAL A 63 8.01 4.89 4.68
CA VAL A 63 8.41 5.22 3.30
C VAL A 63 7.15 5.62 2.54
N GLU A 64 6.99 6.91 2.29
CA GLU A 64 5.73 7.51 1.82
C GLU A 64 5.92 8.21 0.47
N ALA A 65 5.14 7.79 -0.53
CA ALA A 65 5.10 8.44 -1.82
C ALA A 65 4.41 9.80 -1.73
N GLN A 66 4.97 10.80 -2.40
CA GLN A 66 4.40 12.15 -2.43
C GLN A 66 3.59 12.42 -3.71
N LEU A 67 3.87 11.67 -4.77
CA LEU A 67 3.21 11.78 -6.06
C LEU A 67 1.94 10.92 -6.10
N SER A 68 0.93 11.39 -6.83
CA SER A 68 -0.26 10.58 -7.10
C SER A 68 0.07 9.33 -7.91
N ARG A 69 -0.64 8.23 -7.61
CA ARG A 69 -0.59 7.00 -8.40
C ARG A 69 -0.94 7.19 -9.88
N PHE A 70 -1.66 8.26 -10.23
CA PHE A 70 -1.94 8.62 -11.62
C PHE A 70 -0.69 9.10 -12.37
N VAL A 71 0.35 9.52 -11.65
CA VAL A 71 1.68 9.76 -12.24
C VAL A 71 2.31 8.43 -12.64
N ILE A 72 2.46 7.53 -11.67
CA ILE A 72 2.89 6.14 -11.88
C ILE A 72 2.50 5.34 -10.64
N ASP A 73 1.97 4.13 -10.83
CA ASP A 73 1.58 3.25 -9.73
C ASP A 73 2.81 2.48 -9.22
N LEU A 74 3.30 2.88 -8.05
CA LEU A 74 4.47 2.32 -7.38
C LEU A 74 4.26 0.88 -6.86
N ASN A 75 3.03 0.34 -6.94
CA ASN A 75 2.71 -1.03 -6.53
C ASN A 75 2.29 -1.92 -7.72
N ARG A 76 2.74 -1.58 -8.94
CA ARG A 76 2.61 -2.39 -10.16
C ARG A 76 3.95 -2.90 -10.66
N ASP A 77 3.93 -4.03 -11.36
CA ASP A 77 5.12 -4.60 -11.99
C ASP A 77 5.65 -3.61 -13.05
N PRO A 78 6.92 -3.18 -12.98
CA PRO A 78 7.50 -2.24 -13.93
C PRO A 78 7.58 -2.81 -15.36
N ALA A 79 7.49 -4.13 -15.56
CA ALA A 79 7.37 -4.75 -16.87
C ALA A 79 5.94 -4.73 -17.42
N GLY A 80 4.95 -4.27 -16.64
CA GLY A 80 3.55 -4.19 -17.05
C GLY A 80 2.80 -5.52 -17.02
N VAL A 81 3.38 -6.56 -16.41
CA VAL A 81 2.74 -7.87 -16.28
C VAL A 81 1.58 -7.77 -15.29
N SER A 82 0.38 -8.12 -15.73
CA SER A 82 -0.79 -8.15 -14.85
C SER A 82 -0.67 -9.28 -13.83
N LEU A 83 -0.87 -8.94 -12.56
CA LEU A 83 -0.89 -9.90 -11.45
C LEU A 83 -2.20 -10.71 -11.38
N TYR A 84 -3.23 -10.31 -12.14
CA TYR A 84 -4.54 -10.95 -12.17
C TYR A 84 -5.00 -11.19 -13.62
N PRO A 85 -4.41 -12.19 -14.31
CA PRO A 85 -4.77 -12.51 -15.68
C PRO A 85 -6.29 -12.75 -15.84
N GLY A 86 -6.91 -12.08 -16.81
CA GLY A 86 -8.35 -12.20 -17.08
C GLY A 86 -9.24 -11.35 -16.16
N GLN A 87 -8.68 -10.57 -15.23
CA GLN A 87 -9.42 -9.62 -14.41
C GLN A 87 -9.12 -8.18 -14.83
N ALA A 88 -10.07 -7.27 -14.61
CA ALA A 88 -9.82 -5.85 -14.75
C ALA A 88 -8.76 -5.41 -13.73
N THR A 89 -7.74 -4.69 -14.20
CA THR A 89 -6.67 -4.13 -13.36
C THR A 89 -6.33 -2.74 -13.88
N THR A 90 -5.61 -1.96 -13.07
CA THR A 90 -4.98 -0.72 -13.53
C THR A 90 -3.54 -0.99 -13.97
N GLU A 91 -3.08 -0.24 -14.96
CA GLU A 91 -1.73 -0.33 -15.51
C GLU A 91 -0.69 0.39 -14.63
N LEU A 92 0.60 0.22 -14.97
CA LEU A 92 1.71 0.94 -14.32
C LEU A 92 1.54 2.46 -14.39
N VAL A 93 1.03 2.97 -15.51
CA VAL A 93 0.55 4.36 -15.62
C VAL A 93 -0.94 4.27 -15.89
N PRO A 94 -1.81 4.49 -14.89
CA PRO A 94 -3.24 4.29 -15.04
C PRO A 94 -3.82 5.11 -16.20
N GLY A 95 -4.53 4.45 -17.13
CA GLY A 95 -5.26 5.16 -18.19
C GLY A 95 -6.65 5.64 -17.75
N THR A 96 -7.18 5.00 -16.71
CA THR A 96 -8.52 5.19 -16.16
C THR A 96 -8.49 5.19 -14.64
N THR A 97 -9.53 5.75 -14.03
CA THR A 97 -9.79 5.55 -12.60
C THR A 97 -10.19 4.11 -12.32
N PHE A 98 -10.27 3.72 -11.06
CA PHE A 98 -10.75 2.39 -10.68
C PHE A 98 -12.15 2.09 -11.21
N ASP A 99 -13.01 3.11 -11.31
CA ASP A 99 -14.36 3.02 -11.88
C ASP A 99 -14.36 2.95 -13.42
N GLY A 100 -13.20 3.11 -14.08
CA GLY A 100 -13.07 3.02 -15.54
C GLY A 100 -13.22 4.35 -16.29
N ALA A 101 -13.27 5.47 -15.60
CA ALA A 101 -13.34 6.77 -16.26
C ALA A 101 -11.97 7.19 -16.80
N PRO A 102 -11.86 7.70 -18.04
CA PRO A 102 -10.59 8.16 -18.59
C PRO A 102 -10.06 9.37 -17.82
N ILE A 103 -8.74 9.46 -17.64
CA ILE A 103 -8.10 10.53 -16.86
C ILE A 103 -7.18 11.46 -17.66
N TRP A 104 -6.86 11.11 -18.91
CA TRP A 104 -5.92 11.85 -19.76
C TRP A 104 -6.63 12.67 -20.83
N LEU A 105 -6.11 13.88 -21.10
CA LEU A 105 -6.34 14.57 -22.38
C LEU A 105 -5.42 14.01 -23.46
N MET A 106 -4.20 13.66 -23.07
CA MET A 106 -3.19 13.01 -23.90
C MET A 106 -2.54 11.88 -23.11
N THR A 107 -2.77 10.65 -23.54
CA THR A 107 -2.23 9.47 -22.87
C THR A 107 -0.70 9.43 -23.03
N PRO A 108 0.06 9.10 -21.98
CA PRO A 108 1.50 8.86 -22.06
C PRO A 108 1.85 7.78 -23.08
N ASP A 109 2.86 8.05 -23.91
CA ASP A 109 3.43 7.05 -24.81
C ASP A 109 4.48 6.18 -24.10
N ALA A 110 5.05 5.23 -24.82
CA ALA A 110 6.06 4.33 -24.27
C ALA A 110 7.32 5.06 -23.78
N ALA A 111 7.75 6.12 -24.47
CA ALA A 111 8.93 6.89 -24.08
C ALA A 111 8.68 7.66 -22.77
N GLU A 112 7.49 8.22 -22.60
CA GLU A 112 7.07 8.86 -21.36
C GLU A 112 6.94 7.86 -20.21
N ILE A 113 6.41 6.65 -20.47
CA ILE A 113 6.36 5.59 -19.45
C ILE A 113 7.78 5.23 -18.97
N GLU A 114 8.75 5.05 -19.87
CA GLU A 114 10.14 4.77 -19.49
C GLU A 114 10.78 5.94 -18.71
N ARG A 115 10.52 7.19 -19.11
CA ARG A 115 10.95 8.38 -18.35
C ARG A 115 10.40 8.33 -16.93
N ARG A 116 9.11 8.04 -16.75
CA ARG A 116 8.44 7.97 -15.43
C ARG A 116 8.99 6.84 -14.57
N LYS A 117 9.34 5.69 -15.16
CA LYS A 117 10.02 4.61 -14.44
C LYS A 117 11.33 5.11 -13.83
N ALA A 118 12.17 5.77 -14.63
CA ALA A 118 13.46 6.29 -14.16
C ALA A 118 13.30 7.46 -13.16
N ALA A 119 12.35 8.37 -13.41
CA ALA A 119 12.21 9.60 -12.63
C ALA A 119 11.42 9.42 -11.32
N TYR A 120 10.50 8.46 -11.24
CA TYR A 120 9.54 8.35 -10.14
C TYR A 120 9.50 6.94 -9.53
N PHE A 121 9.37 5.90 -10.35
CA PHE A 121 9.30 4.52 -9.83
C PHE A 121 10.61 4.11 -9.16
N GLN A 122 11.72 4.26 -9.87
CA GLN A 122 13.03 3.82 -9.40
C GLN A 122 13.47 4.52 -8.11
N PRO A 123 13.34 5.86 -7.94
CA PRO A 123 13.70 6.51 -6.69
C PRO A 123 12.92 6.02 -5.47
N TYR A 124 11.60 5.80 -5.60
CA TYR A 124 10.80 5.23 -4.51
C TYR A 124 11.28 3.84 -4.12
N HIS A 125 11.48 2.96 -5.11
CA HIS A 125 11.91 1.58 -4.88
C HIS A 125 13.35 1.47 -4.37
N GLN A 126 14.24 2.41 -4.75
CA GLN A 126 15.58 2.52 -4.19
C GLN A 126 15.53 2.90 -2.71
N ALA A 127 14.70 3.89 -2.34
CA ALA A 127 14.53 4.29 -0.94
C ALA A 127 13.95 3.15 -0.10
N LEU A 128 12.90 2.48 -0.59
CA LEU A 128 12.28 1.35 0.10
C LEU A 128 13.27 0.18 0.27
N ALA A 129 14.00 -0.20 -0.78
CA ALA A 129 15.01 -1.26 -0.70
C ALA A 129 16.11 -0.93 0.31
N ALA A 130 16.61 0.31 0.30
CA ALA A 130 17.65 0.74 1.23
C ALA A 130 17.18 0.68 2.70
N GLU A 131 15.93 1.06 2.99
CA GLU A 131 15.40 0.96 4.35
C GLU A 131 15.11 -0.49 4.76
N ILE A 132 14.66 -1.37 3.85
CA ILE A 132 14.53 -2.81 4.11
C ILE A 132 15.88 -3.41 4.48
N ASP A 133 16.93 -3.13 3.71
CA ASP A 133 18.28 -3.63 3.96
C ASP A 133 18.82 -3.11 5.29
N ARG A 134 18.63 -1.82 5.60
CA ARG A 134 19.05 -1.21 6.86
C ARG A 134 18.34 -1.84 8.06
N VAL A 135 17.01 -1.88 8.04
CA VAL A 135 16.19 -2.42 9.15
C VAL A 135 16.54 -3.89 9.39
N LYS A 136 16.70 -4.68 8.33
CA LYS A 136 17.13 -6.07 8.45
C LYS A 136 18.55 -6.19 9.01
N ALA A 137 19.49 -5.32 8.63
CA ALA A 137 20.84 -5.34 9.17
C ALA A 137 20.87 -5.00 10.68
N GLU A 138 20.02 -4.08 11.13
CA GLU A 138 19.95 -3.66 12.55
C GLU A 138 19.20 -4.67 13.44
N HIS A 139 18.16 -5.32 12.93
CA HIS A 139 17.26 -6.16 13.74
C HIS A 139 17.32 -7.66 13.40
N GLY A 140 18.06 -8.04 12.36
CA GLY A 140 18.14 -9.41 11.84
C GLY A 140 16.99 -9.82 10.93
N TYR A 141 15.90 -9.05 10.88
CA TYR A 141 14.73 -9.26 10.03
C TYR A 141 13.98 -7.95 9.78
N CYS A 142 13.06 -7.97 8.81
CA CYS A 142 12.16 -6.85 8.51
C CYS A 142 10.73 -7.36 8.38
N LEU A 143 9.78 -6.68 9.02
CA LEU A 143 8.35 -6.78 8.74
C LEU A 143 7.95 -5.56 7.90
N LEU A 144 7.71 -5.80 6.60
CA LEU A 144 7.22 -4.80 5.67
C LEU A 144 5.69 -4.83 5.66
N TRP A 145 5.06 -3.79 6.20
CA TRP A 145 3.63 -3.58 6.16
C TRP A 145 3.30 -2.60 5.03
N ASP A 146 2.71 -3.10 3.95
CA ASP A 146 2.32 -2.33 2.78
C ASP A 146 0.89 -1.80 2.98
N CYS A 147 0.78 -0.50 3.25
CA CYS A 147 -0.44 0.16 3.69
C CYS A 147 -1.25 0.64 2.48
N HIS A 148 -2.49 0.17 2.34
CA HIS A 148 -3.38 0.58 1.26
C HIS A 148 -4.80 0.89 1.74
N SER A 149 -5.54 1.64 0.93
CA SER A 149 -6.98 1.79 1.08
C SER A 149 -7.68 2.05 -0.25
N ILE A 150 -8.96 1.67 -0.33
CA ILE A 150 -9.72 1.70 -1.57
C ILE A 150 -11.21 1.93 -1.31
N LYS A 151 -11.93 2.50 -2.28
CA LYS A 151 -13.40 2.63 -2.19
C LYS A 151 -14.03 1.26 -1.91
N SER A 152 -15.05 1.24 -1.07
CA SER A 152 -15.71 0.01 -0.62
C SER A 152 -16.41 -0.73 -1.75
N GLU A 153 -16.86 -0.02 -2.78
CA GLU A 153 -17.55 -0.59 -3.94
C GLU A 153 -16.90 -0.11 -5.23
N ILE A 154 -16.37 -1.06 -5.99
CA ILE A 154 -15.79 -0.82 -7.32
C ILE A 154 -16.19 -1.98 -8.22
N SER A 155 -17.40 -1.89 -8.78
CA SER A 155 -18.04 -2.96 -9.57
C SER A 155 -17.20 -3.43 -10.77
N ARG A 156 -16.30 -2.57 -11.28
CA ARG A 156 -15.36 -2.93 -12.35
C ARG A 156 -14.31 -3.94 -11.90
N LEU A 157 -13.87 -3.87 -10.65
CA LEU A 157 -12.80 -4.72 -10.11
C LEU A 157 -13.36 -5.91 -9.33
N PHE A 158 -14.44 -5.71 -8.57
CA PHE A 158 -14.99 -6.72 -7.68
C PHE A 158 -16.52 -6.67 -7.65
N GLU A 159 -17.14 -7.84 -7.50
CA GLU A 159 -18.56 -7.94 -7.20
C GLU A 159 -18.82 -7.65 -5.71
N GLY A 160 -19.80 -6.79 -5.47
CA GLY A 160 -20.30 -6.42 -4.14
C GLY A 160 -19.39 -5.48 -3.36
N THR A 161 -19.76 -5.23 -2.10
CA THR A 161 -18.97 -4.44 -1.16
C THR A 161 -17.74 -5.23 -0.70
N LEU A 162 -16.58 -4.58 -0.72
CA LEU A 162 -15.33 -5.14 -0.22
C LEU A 162 -15.38 -5.33 1.31
N PRO A 163 -14.76 -6.39 1.84
CA PRO A 163 -14.47 -6.48 3.26
C PRO A 163 -13.68 -5.27 3.74
N THR A 164 -13.86 -4.88 5.00
CA THR A 164 -13.14 -3.73 5.58
C THR A 164 -11.64 -3.96 5.64
N LEU A 165 -11.19 -5.16 6.01
CA LEU A 165 -9.78 -5.54 6.10
C LEU A 165 -9.46 -6.63 5.07
N ASN A 166 -8.61 -6.35 4.09
CA ASN A 166 -8.18 -7.35 3.11
C ASN A 166 -6.67 -7.54 3.23
N LEU A 167 -6.28 -8.65 3.85
CA LEU A 167 -4.88 -9.01 4.04
C LEU A 167 -4.34 -9.74 2.80
N GLY A 168 -3.26 -9.25 2.22
CA GLY A 168 -2.56 -9.88 1.09
C GLY A 168 -1.16 -10.36 1.48
N THR A 169 -0.84 -11.61 1.19
CA THR A 169 0.47 -12.22 1.53
C THR A 169 1.08 -13.00 0.37
N ASN A 170 0.72 -12.62 -0.86
CA ASN A 170 1.02 -13.34 -2.08
C ASN A 170 0.64 -14.84 -1.98
N SER A 171 -0.57 -15.11 -1.48
CA SER A 171 -1.02 -16.50 -1.24
C SER A 171 -0.08 -17.30 -0.32
N GLY A 172 0.52 -16.65 0.68
CA GLY A 172 1.41 -17.25 1.67
C GLY A 172 2.90 -17.21 1.32
N GLU A 173 3.28 -16.64 0.17
CA GLU A 173 4.67 -16.62 -0.29
C GLU A 173 5.48 -15.41 0.21
N SER A 174 4.83 -14.30 0.58
CA SER A 174 5.53 -13.06 0.95
C SER A 174 5.87 -12.95 2.44
N ALA A 175 5.27 -13.79 3.28
CA ALA A 175 5.49 -13.85 4.73
C ALA A 175 5.50 -15.30 5.21
N ALA A 176 6.07 -15.55 6.41
CA ALA A 176 6.00 -16.89 6.98
C ALA A 176 4.57 -17.18 7.46
N HIS A 177 4.14 -18.44 7.37
CA HIS A 177 2.78 -18.84 7.76
C HIS A 177 2.41 -18.41 9.19
N SER A 178 3.35 -18.50 10.14
CA SER A 178 3.13 -18.05 11.53
C SER A 178 2.85 -16.55 11.65
N VAL A 179 3.46 -15.72 10.79
CA VAL A 179 3.27 -14.27 10.77
C VAL A 179 1.89 -13.92 10.21
N GLU A 180 1.51 -14.55 9.09
CA GLU A 180 0.17 -14.41 8.51
C GLU A 180 -0.90 -14.88 9.50
N ALA A 181 -0.75 -16.08 10.07
CA ALA A 181 -1.73 -16.65 10.99
C ALA A 181 -1.94 -15.76 12.23
N ALA A 182 -0.87 -15.16 12.76
CA ALA A 182 -0.97 -14.22 13.88
C ALA A 182 -1.74 -12.95 13.51
N ALA A 183 -1.47 -12.37 12.34
CA ALA A 183 -2.23 -11.23 11.83
C ALA A 183 -3.71 -11.56 11.65
N VAL A 184 -4.03 -12.70 11.03
CA VAL A 184 -5.41 -13.16 10.80
C VAL A 184 -6.17 -13.39 12.12
N ALA A 185 -5.53 -14.04 13.09
CA ALA A 185 -6.12 -14.26 14.40
C ALA A 185 -6.40 -12.94 15.13
N ALA A 186 -5.51 -11.96 15.03
CA ALA A 186 -5.70 -10.64 15.61
C ALA A 186 -6.86 -9.88 14.96
N MET A 187 -6.94 -9.84 13.61
CA MET A 187 -8.07 -9.20 12.92
C MET A 187 -9.42 -9.81 13.32
N ALA A 188 -9.48 -11.15 13.49
CA ALA A 188 -10.71 -11.85 13.88
C ALA A 188 -11.23 -11.46 15.28
N GLY A 189 -10.41 -10.81 16.11
CA GLY A 189 -10.82 -10.26 17.40
C GLY A 189 -11.58 -8.93 17.32
N HIS A 190 -11.78 -8.39 16.12
CA HIS A 190 -12.39 -7.08 15.88
C HIS A 190 -13.67 -7.19 15.04
N PRO A 191 -14.60 -6.21 15.11
CA PRO A 191 -15.92 -6.30 14.48
C PRO A 191 -15.91 -6.07 12.96
N PHE A 192 -14.75 -5.99 12.32
CA PHE A 192 -14.62 -5.68 10.90
C PHE A 192 -14.79 -6.92 10.03
N THR A 193 -15.42 -6.77 8.88
CA THR A 193 -15.40 -7.82 7.86
C THR A 193 -13.98 -7.95 7.32
N GLN A 194 -13.55 -9.18 7.09
CA GLN A 194 -12.16 -9.45 6.72
C GLN A 194 -12.03 -10.59 5.71
N ILE A 195 -10.96 -10.54 4.93
CA ILE A 195 -10.57 -11.61 4.01
C ILE A 195 -9.06 -11.68 3.86
N VAL A 196 -8.54 -12.86 3.51
CA VAL A 196 -7.11 -13.10 3.30
C VAL A 196 -6.91 -13.62 1.87
N ASN A 197 -6.08 -12.94 1.08
CA ASN A 197 -5.75 -13.31 -0.31
C ASN A 197 -6.96 -13.48 -1.26
N GLY A 198 -8.16 -13.04 -0.85
CA GLY A 198 -9.40 -13.23 -1.60
C GLY A 198 -9.68 -12.12 -2.60
N ARG A 199 -9.62 -10.85 -2.15
CA ARG A 199 -9.80 -9.67 -3.01
C ARG A 199 -8.45 -9.11 -3.47
N PHE A 200 -7.53 -8.94 -2.52
CA PHE A 200 -6.17 -8.47 -2.76
C PHE A 200 -5.19 -9.53 -2.26
N LYS A 201 -4.31 -9.99 -3.16
CA LYS A 201 -3.26 -10.97 -2.82
C LYS A 201 -1.93 -10.30 -2.44
N GLY A 202 -1.85 -8.98 -2.43
CA GLY A 202 -0.56 -8.27 -2.38
C GLY A 202 -0.08 -7.88 -3.78
N GLY A 203 0.26 -6.60 -3.92
CA GLY A 203 0.76 -5.98 -5.14
C GLY A 203 2.23 -6.30 -5.42
N TRP A 204 2.84 -5.48 -6.27
CA TRP A 204 4.25 -5.64 -6.64
C TRP A 204 5.20 -5.57 -5.44
N ILE A 205 5.03 -4.59 -4.54
CA ILE A 205 5.87 -4.38 -3.36
C ILE A 205 5.89 -5.64 -2.49
N THR A 206 4.72 -6.16 -2.13
CA THR A 206 4.59 -7.38 -1.32
C THR A 206 5.26 -8.59 -1.97
N ARG A 207 5.06 -8.78 -3.29
CA ARG A 207 5.61 -9.92 -4.05
C ARG A 207 7.11 -9.82 -4.30
N HIS A 208 7.59 -8.60 -4.52
CA HIS A 208 8.98 -8.33 -4.87
C HIS A 208 9.88 -8.44 -3.62
N TYR A 209 9.50 -7.74 -2.55
CA TYR A 209 10.31 -7.63 -1.34
C TYR A 209 10.02 -8.71 -0.30
N GLY A 210 8.82 -9.30 -0.31
CA GLY A 210 8.47 -10.42 0.58
C GLY A 210 9.31 -11.65 0.29
N ARG A 211 10.29 -11.92 1.14
CA ARG A 211 11.25 -13.02 1.02
C ARG A 211 11.45 -13.63 2.41
N PRO A 212 10.49 -14.43 2.92
CA PRO A 212 10.55 -14.94 4.30
C PRO A 212 11.73 -15.89 4.54
N HIS A 213 12.27 -16.53 3.50
CA HIS A 213 13.53 -17.29 3.58
C HIS A 213 14.77 -16.40 3.78
N SER A 214 14.68 -15.13 3.40
CA SER A 214 15.70 -14.09 3.58
C SER A 214 15.33 -13.12 4.71
N ARG A 215 14.44 -13.52 5.63
CA ARG A 215 14.02 -12.77 6.82
C ARG A 215 13.34 -11.42 6.52
N VAL A 216 12.68 -11.31 5.37
CA VAL A 216 11.79 -10.17 5.05
C VAL A 216 10.37 -10.71 4.92
N HIS A 217 9.50 -10.34 5.85
CA HIS A 217 8.09 -10.72 5.83
C HIS A 217 7.27 -9.52 5.36
N ALA A 218 6.59 -9.65 4.22
CA ALA A 218 5.77 -8.58 3.66
C ALA A 218 4.28 -8.96 3.71
N LEU A 219 3.45 -8.04 4.22
CA LEU A 219 2.00 -8.17 4.25
C LEU A 219 1.41 -6.87 3.69
N GLN A 220 0.45 -6.99 2.77
CA GLN A 220 -0.39 -5.86 2.35
C GLN A 220 -1.65 -5.82 3.19
N MET A 221 -2.04 -4.62 3.62
CA MET A 221 -3.33 -4.36 4.21
C MET A 221 -4.09 -3.38 3.34
N GLU A 222 -5.13 -3.86 2.66
CA GLU A 222 -6.08 -3.02 1.94
C GLU A 222 -7.31 -2.74 2.81
N ILE A 223 -7.60 -1.45 3.01
CA ILE A 223 -8.67 -0.98 3.89
C ILE A 223 -9.80 -0.35 3.07
N ALA A 224 -11.05 -0.71 3.34
CA ALA A 224 -12.20 -0.01 2.76
C ALA A 224 -12.29 1.43 3.31
N LEU A 225 -12.33 2.44 2.44
CA LEU A 225 -12.36 3.87 2.81
C LEU A 225 -13.50 4.21 3.79
N SER A 226 -14.66 3.57 3.65
CA SER A 226 -15.84 3.75 4.52
C SER A 226 -15.58 3.47 6.00
N ALA A 227 -14.50 2.73 6.32
CA ALA A 227 -14.07 2.42 7.67
C ALA A 227 -13.39 3.59 8.39
N TYR A 228 -13.03 4.66 7.67
CA TYR A 228 -12.40 5.84 8.28
C TYR A 228 -12.77 7.17 7.62
N LEU A 229 -13.58 7.18 6.56
CA LEU A 229 -14.15 8.39 5.97
C LEU A 229 -15.63 8.54 6.33
N THR A 230 -16.09 9.80 6.37
CA THR A 230 -17.53 10.11 6.45
C THR A 230 -18.22 9.71 5.14
N GLU A 231 -17.60 10.04 4.01
CA GLU A 231 -18.07 9.74 2.66
C GLU A 231 -16.88 9.35 1.76
N GLU A 232 -17.07 8.40 0.85
CA GLU A 232 -16.06 7.99 -0.14
C GLU A 232 -16.06 8.89 -1.38
N ALA A 233 -16.05 10.21 -1.15
CA ALA A 233 -16.04 11.24 -2.16
C ALA A 233 -15.34 12.50 -1.65
N ALA A 234 -14.92 13.39 -2.55
CA ALA A 234 -14.36 14.69 -2.19
C ALA A 234 -15.32 15.47 -1.25
N PRO A 235 -14.81 16.09 -0.17
CA PRO A 235 -13.41 16.37 0.12
C PRO A 235 -12.67 15.25 0.90
N TRP A 236 -13.19 14.02 0.89
CA TRP A 236 -12.61 12.83 1.53
C TRP A 236 -12.49 13.01 3.05
N THR A 237 -13.55 13.49 3.70
CA THR A 237 -13.50 13.87 5.12
C THR A 237 -13.16 12.69 6.02
N PHE A 238 -12.07 12.82 6.79
CA PHE A 238 -11.66 11.83 7.80
C PHE A 238 -12.64 11.81 8.98
N ASP A 239 -13.13 10.61 9.32
CA ASP A 239 -14.03 10.36 10.44
C ASP A 239 -13.24 9.77 11.61
N ALA A 240 -12.83 10.64 12.56
CA ALA A 240 -11.97 10.22 13.67
C ALA A 240 -12.58 9.13 14.57
N PRO A 241 -13.89 9.16 14.93
CA PRO A 241 -14.52 8.05 15.65
C PRO A 241 -14.46 6.71 14.91
N LYS A 242 -14.78 6.66 13.61
CA LYS A 242 -14.65 5.41 12.83
C LYS A 242 -13.20 4.95 12.75
N ALA A 243 -12.29 5.88 12.46
CA ALA A 243 -10.88 5.60 12.36
C ALA A 243 -10.31 5.05 13.68
N ALA A 244 -10.71 5.55 14.84
CA ALA A 244 -10.22 5.05 16.14
C ALA A 244 -10.53 3.56 16.37
N LEU A 245 -11.71 3.10 15.95
CA LEU A 245 -12.06 1.67 15.98
C LEU A 245 -11.15 0.86 15.06
N LEU A 246 -10.92 1.35 13.84
CA LEU A 246 -10.04 0.72 12.87
C LEU A 246 -8.58 0.69 13.34
N GLN A 247 -8.07 1.79 13.89
CA GLN A 247 -6.72 1.91 14.43
C GLN A 247 -6.45 0.90 15.54
N THR A 248 -7.46 0.60 16.37
CA THR A 248 -7.36 -0.45 17.40
C THR A 248 -7.12 -1.81 16.76
N ALA A 249 -7.88 -2.15 15.72
CA ALA A 249 -7.72 -3.42 15.00
C ALA A 249 -6.38 -3.52 14.25
N LEU A 250 -5.99 -2.46 13.55
CA LEU A 250 -4.71 -2.39 12.84
C LEU A 250 -3.53 -2.49 13.82
N SER A 251 -3.60 -1.81 14.97
CA SER A 251 -2.58 -1.88 16.01
C SER A 251 -2.41 -3.30 16.53
N ALA A 252 -3.50 -3.99 16.87
CA ALA A 252 -3.43 -5.37 17.36
C ALA A 252 -2.87 -6.32 16.29
N THR A 253 -3.25 -6.11 15.03
CA THR A 253 -2.81 -6.92 13.89
C THR A 253 -1.31 -6.78 13.63
N ILE A 254 -0.80 -5.54 13.60
CA ILE A 254 0.64 -5.26 13.44
C ILE A 254 1.42 -5.82 14.62
N GLU A 255 0.93 -5.64 15.85
CA GLU A 255 1.57 -6.15 17.07
C GLU A 255 1.69 -7.68 17.06
N ALA A 256 0.63 -8.38 16.65
CA ALA A 256 0.63 -9.84 16.51
C ALA A 256 1.60 -10.32 15.42
N ALA A 257 1.61 -9.67 14.25
CA ALA A 257 2.54 -10.00 13.16
C ALA A 257 4.00 -9.77 13.57
N LEU A 258 4.30 -8.65 14.22
CA LEU A 258 5.63 -8.35 14.77
C LEU A 258 6.06 -9.38 15.81
N GLY A 259 5.17 -9.72 16.75
CA GLY A 259 5.45 -10.73 17.78
C GLY A 259 5.78 -12.11 17.18
N ALA A 260 5.01 -12.53 16.18
CA ALA A 260 5.22 -13.80 15.49
C ALA A 260 6.51 -13.81 14.66
N ALA A 261 6.81 -12.72 13.95
CA ALA A 261 8.07 -12.58 13.21
C ALA A 261 9.27 -12.61 14.16
N ALA A 262 9.21 -11.87 15.27
CA ALA A 262 10.27 -11.86 16.28
C ALA A 262 10.50 -13.25 16.90
N ALA A 263 9.42 -14.00 17.18
CA ALA A 263 9.52 -15.36 17.73
C ALA A 263 10.14 -16.35 16.74
N LEU A 264 9.75 -16.27 15.46
CA LEU A 264 10.29 -17.09 14.38
C LEU A 264 11.79 -16.80 14.16
N GLU A 265 12.17 -15.54 14.12
CA GLU A 265 13.53 -15.16 13.75
C GLU A 265 14.53 -15.40 14.90
N ARG A 266 14.07 -15.33 16.16
CA ARG A 266 14.84 -15.79 17.31
C ARG A 266 15.10 -17.30 17.31
N SER A 267 14.17 -18.13 16.82
CA SER A 267 14.39 -19.60 16.78
C SER A 267 15.29 -20.05 15.62
N ARG A 268 15.54 -19.15 14.65
CA ARG A 268 16.46 -19.33 13.51
C ARG A 268 17.88 -18.82 13.79
N SER A 269 18.12 -18.22 14.95
CA SER A 269 19.40 -17.61 15.35
C SER A 269 20.11 -18.52 16.35
#